data_AF-A0A7Y3DHA8-F1
#
_entry.id   AF-A0A7Y3DHA8-F1
#
_cell.length_a   1.000
_cell.length_b   1.000
_cell.length_c   1.000
_cell.angle_alpha   90.00
_cell.angle_beta   90.00
_cell.angle_gamma   90.00
#
_symmetry.space_group_name_H-M   'P 1'
#
loop_
_entity.id
_entity.type
_entity.pdbx_description
1 polymer ?
#
loop_
_entity_poly.entity_id
_entity_poly.type
_entity_poly.pdbx_seq_one_letter_code
_entity_poly.pdbx_strand_id
1 'polypeptide(L)' 'MAGKHPGVGTDAAGSAVVQARPAWHAMEPGAVAAELGTDPTGGLSEAEAANRLDRYGPNVL' A
#
# COMPACT_ATOMS: atom_id res chain seq x y z
N MET A 1 -36.87 17.61 28.74
CA MET A 1 -36.82 18.98 28.19
C MET A 1 -35.37 19.41 28.13
N ALA A 2 -34.98 20.09 27.05
CA ALA A 2 -33.64 20.66 26.73
C ALA A 2 -32.51 19.62 26.51
N GLY A 3 -31.77 19.61 25.40
CA GLY A 3 -31.78 20.42 24.19
C GLY A 3 -31.01 19.66 23.11
N LYS A 4 -31.66 19.39 21.99
CA LYS A 4 -31.05 18.85 20.78
C LYS A 4 -30.25 19.98 20.16
N HIS A 5 -28.92 19.90 20.16
CA HIS A 5 -28.09 20.78 19.35
C HIS A 5 -28.11 20.26 17.90
N PRO A 6 -28.64 21.02 16.93
CA PRO A 6 -28.48 20.71 15.52
C PRO A 6 -27.21 21.44 15.05
N GLY A 7 -26.17 20.69 14.74
CA GLY A 7 -24.99 21.20 14.06
C GLY A 7 -24.71 20.34 12.85
N VAL A 8 -25.46 20.57 11.77
CA VAL A 8 -25.06 20.04 10.45
C VAL A 8 -23.86 20.88 10.01
N GLY A 9 -22.66 20.35 10.27
CA GLY A 9 -21.44 20.83 9.63
C GLY A 9 -21.40 20.24 8.23
N THR A 10 -21.95 20.96 7.26
CA THR A 10 -21.64 20.75 5.85
C THR A 10 -20.25 21.33 5.58
N ASP A 11 -19.22 20.53 5.80
CA ASP A 11 -17.85 20.81 5.39
C ASP A 11 -17.45 19.68 4.43
N ALA A 12 -17.65 19.89 3.12
CA ALA A 12 -16.62 20.36 2.20
C ALA A 12 -15.52 19.31 1.96
N ALA A 13 -15.53 18.81 0.72
CA ALA A 13 -14.49 18.03 0.06
C ALA A 13 -14.07 16.75 0.82
N GLY A 14 -14.65 15.62 0.39
CA GLY A 14 -14.09 14.31 0.66
C GLY A 14 -12.69 14.19 0.06
N SER A 15 -11.67 14.64 0.80
CA SER A 15 -10.32 14.15 0.64
C SER A 15 -10.39 12.66 0.90
N ALA A 16 -10.28 11.87 -0.18
CA ALA A 16 -10.08 10.44 -0.06
C ALA A 16 -8.89 10.24 0.87
N VAL A 17 -9.17 9.75 2.08
CA VAL A 17 -8.12 9.38 3.02
C VAL A 17 -7.36 8.28 2.30
N VAL A 18 -6.19 8.61 1.75
CA VAL A 18 -5.27 7.61 1.21
C VAL A 18 -4.98 6.71 2.41
N GLN A 19 -5.60 5.54 2.43
CA GLN A 19 -5.37 4.57 3.48
C GLN A 19 -3.87 4.33 3.48
N ALA A 20 -3.21 4.78 4.55
CA ALA A 20 -1.77 4.62 4.68
C ALA A 20 -1.53 3.12 4.70
N ARG A 21 -0.88 2.59 3.65
CA ARG A 21 -0.43 1.20 3.66
C ARG A 21 0.43 1.04 4.91
N PRO A 22 0.23 -0.06 5.67
CA PRO A 22 1.08 -0.34 6.82
C PRO A 22 2.54 -0.24 6.38
N ALA A 23 3.39 0.34 7.22
CA ALA A 23 4.81 0.38 6.91
C ALA A 23 5.32 -1.05 6.73
N TRP A 24 6.17 -1.28 5.72
CA TRP A 24 6.64 -2.62 5.36
C TRP A 24 7.19 -3.43 6.55
N HIS A 25 7.85 -2.75 7.50
CA HIS A 25 8.43 -3.37 8.69
C HIS A 25 7.40 -3.82 9.75
N ALA A 26 6.14 -3.40 9.62
CA ALA A 26 5.04 -3.77 10.50
C ALA A 26 4.11 -4.83 9.87
N MET A 27 4.39 -5.25 8.64
CA MET A 27 3.60 -6.26 7.93
C MET A 27 4.14 -7.67 8.21
N GLU A 28 3.24 -8.64 8.24
CA GLU A 28 3.64 -10.05 8.22
C GLU A 28 4.43 -10.38 6.94
N PRO A 29 5.52 -11.16 7.00
CA PRO A 29 6.38 -11.42 5.84
C PRO A 29 5.63 -12.00 4.63
N GLY A 30 4.65 -12.88 4.87
CA GLY A 30 3.81 -13.45 3.80
C GLY A 30 2.94 -12.40 3.10
N ALA A 31 2.47 -11.38 3.84
CA ALA A 31 1.71 -10.27 3.26
C ALA A 31 2.60 -9.37 2.41
N VAL A 32 3.83 -9.12 2.85
CA VAL A 32 4.84 -8.40 2.06
C VAL A 32 5.17 -9.17 0.77
N ALA A 33 5.41 -10.48 0.86
CA ALA A 33 5.72 -11.32 -0.30
C ALA A 33 4.57 -11.33 -1.31
N ALA A 34 3.32 -11.47 -0.85
CA ALA A 34 2.13 -11.41 -1.68
C ALA A 34 2.00 -10.04 -2.37
N GLU A 35 2.21 -8.94 -1.65
CA GLU A 35 2.10 -7.59 -2.21
C GLU A 35 3.23 -7.24 -3.17
N LEU A 36 4.42 -7.79 -2.96
CA LEU A 36 5.55 -7.70 -3.90
C LEU A 36 5.47 -8.73 -5.03
N GLY A 37 4.47 -9.63 -5.02
CA GLY A 37 4.30 -10.68 -6.02
C GLY A 37 5.53 -11.59 -6.14
N THR A 38 6.13 -11.99 -5.02
CA THR A 38 7.29 -12.89 -4.97
C THR A 38 6.98 -14.12 -4.12
N ASP A 39 7.60 -15.26 -4.45
CA ASP A 39 7.56 -16.42 -3.57
C ASP A 39 8.54 -16.21 -2.40
N PRO A 40 8.14 -16.48 -1.14
CA PRO A 40 8.99 -16.26 0.03
C PRO A 40 10.14 -17.28 0.16
N THR A 41 10.08 -18.42 -0.54
CA THR A 41 11.11 -19.47 -0.46
C THR A 41 11.99 -19.49 -1.71
N GLY A 42 11.38 -19.38 -2.89
CA GLY A 42 12.00 -19.50 -4.20
C GLY A 42 12.21 -18.17 -4.94
N GLY A 43 11.67 -17.05 -4.43
CA GLY A 43 11.87 -15.74 -5.01
C GLY A 43 11.09 -15.51 -6.31
N LEU A 44 11.69 -14.72 -7.22
CA LEU A 44 11.15 -14.43 -8.55
C LEU A 44 11.65 -15.44 -9.57
N SER A 45 10.82 -15.72 -10.58
CA SER A 45 11.30 -16.38 -11.80
C SER A 45 12.24 -15.45 -12.57
N GLU A 46 13.12 -16.03 -13.40
CA GLU A 46 14.02 -15.26 -14.27
C GLU A 46 13.26 -14.30 -15.19
N ALA A 47 12.13 -14.74 -15.74
CA ALA A 47 11.28 -13.92 -16.60
C ALA A 47 10.72 -12.70 -15.87
N GLU A 48 10.26 -12.86 -14.62
CA GLU A 48 9.74 -11.75 -13.83
C GLU A 48 10.86 -10.83 -13.34
N ALA A 49 12.03 -11.37 -13.00
CA ALA A 49 13.20 -10.55 -12.68
C ALA A 49 13.63 -9.69 -13.88
N ALA A 50 13.66 -10.24 -15.09
CA ALA A 50 13.96 -9.50 -16.32
C ALA A 50 12.91 -8.41 -16.61
N ASN A 51 11.62 -8.71 -16.45
CA ASN A 51 10.53 -7.74 -16.58
C ASN A 51 10.69 -6.57 -15.60
N ARG A 52 11.05 -6.85 -14.33
CA ARG A 52 11.29 -5.79 -13.33
C ARG A 52 12.52 -4.95 -13.66
N LEU A 53 13.59 -5.56 -14.16
CA LEU A 53 14.79 -4.83 -14.59
C LEU A 53 14.48 -3.88 -15.76
N ASP A 54 13.70 -4.33 -16.74
CA ASP A 54 13.25 -3.48 -17.85
C ASP A 54 12.36 -2.32 -17.35
N ARG A 55 11.44 -2.61 -16.43
CA ARG A 55 10.50 -1.61 -15.90
C ARG A 55 11.15 -0.56 -14.99
N TYR A 56 12.03 -0.97 -14.08
CA TYR A 56 12.54 -0.11 -13.01
C TYR A 56 13.99 0.32 -13.24
N GLY A 57 14.71 -0.34 -14.14
CA GLY A 57 16.13 -0.08 -14.38
C GLY A 57 17.05 -0.70 -13.31
N PRO A 58 18.37 -0.53 -13.48
CA PRO A 58 19.37 -1.05 -12.54
C PRO A 58 19.32 -0.31 -11.20
N ASN A 59 19.48 -1.05 -10.10
CA ASN A 59 19.59 -0.48 -8.75
C ASN A 59 21.03 0.01 -8.47
N VAL A 60 21.41 1.14 -9.09
CA VAL A 60 22.70 1.81 -8.91
C VAL A 60 22.49 3.20 -8.31
N LEU A 61 23.50 3.72 -7.59
CA LEU A 61 23.47 5.01 -6.90
C LEU A 61 24.11 6.14 -7.72
#